data_AF-A0A523GLZ8-F1
#
_entry.id   AF-A0A523GLZ8-F1
#
_cell.length_a   1.000
_cell.length_b   1.000
_cell.length_c   1.000
_cell.angle_alpha   90.00
_cell.angle_beta   90.00
_cell.angle_gamma   90.00
#
_symmetry.space_group_name_H-M   'P 1'
#
loop_
_entity.id
_entity.type
_entity.pdbx_description
1 polymer ?
#
loop_
_entity_poly.entity_id
_entity_poly.type
_entity_poly.pdbx_seq_one_letter_code
_entity_poly.pdbx_strand_id
1 'polypeptide(L)'
;MDALELIFKIRLRGYSVIADGTYLDILPTSDLPSDVIPEELMHQLEQHKPEILCALHRETELVRLVFLVCNHRGLSKQEYQETMASALTDQSNSLIQFATYANELGLL
;
A
#
# COMPACT_ATOMS: atom_id res chain seq x y z
N MET A 1 8.84 -9.41 -13.20
CA MET A 1 7.62 -9.21 -12.40
C MET A 1 7.98 -8.19 -11.34
N ASP A 2 7.31 -7.06 -11.32
CA ASP A 2 7.53 -6.00 -10.32
C ASP A 2 6.86 -6.40 -8.99
N ALA A 3 7.38 -5.95 -7.85
CA ALA A 3 6.80 -6.25 -6.54
C ALA A 3 5.36 -5.71 -6.43
N LEU A 4 5.09 -4.56 -7.03
CA LEU A 4 3.74 -3.99 -7.14
C LEU A 4 2.81 -4.85 -7.99
N GLU A 5 3.32 -5.42 -9.08
CA GLU A 5 2.56 -6.31 -9.95
C GLU A 5 2.18 -7.60 -9.22
N LEU A 6 3.09 -8.13 -8.40
CA LEU A 6 2.82 -9.29 -7.54
C LEU A 6 1.80 -8.97 -6.45
N ILE A 7 1.93 -7.84 -5.75
CA ILE A 7 0.96 -7.37 -4.77
C ILE A 7 -0.43 -7.26 -5.42
N PHE A 8 -0.51 -6.67 -6.61
CA PHE A 8 -1.76 -6.51 -7.34
C PHE A 8 -2.35 -7.87 -7.77
N LYS A 9 -1.53 -8.80 -8.26
CA LYS A 9 -1.93 -10.17 -8.60
C LYS A 9 -2.50 -10.91 -7.38
N ILE A 10 -1.89 -10.75 -6.21
CA ILE A 10 -2.37 -11.34 -4.95
C ILE A 10 -3.72 -10.73 -4.54
N ARG A 11 -3.83 -9.39 -4.58
CA ARG A 11 -5.08 -8.66 -4.29
C ARG A 11 -6.24 -9.03 -5.23
N LEU A 12 -5.97 -9.15 -6.53
CA LEU A 12 -6.96 -9.59 -7.52
C LEU A 12 -7.47 -11.00 -7.27
N ARG A 13 -6.67 -11.86 -6.65
CA ARG A 13 -7.05 -13.22 -6.29
C ARG A 13 -7.83 -13.29 -4.97
N GLY A 14 -8.18 -12.15 -4.35
CA GLY A 14 -8.94 -12.07 -3.10
C GLY A 14 -8.11 -12.29 -1.83
N TYR A 15 -6.81 -12.01 -1.92
CA TYR A 15 -5.90 -12.08 -0.80
C TYR A 15 -5.30 -10.71 -0.48
N SER A 16 -5.12 -10.41 0.79
CA SER A 16 -4.35 -9.27 1.27
C SER A 16 -2.91 -9.69 1.50
N VAL A 17 -1.96 -8.82 1.13
CA VAL A 17 -0.57 -8.93 1.57
C VAL A 17 -0.41 -8.04 2.80
N ILE A 18 0.01 -8.62 3.90
CA ILE A 18 0.30 -7.92 5.16
C ILE A 18 1.79 -7.90 5.42
N ALA A 19 2.28 -6.79 5.98
CA ALA A 19 3.64 -6.64 6.43
C ALA A 19 3.65 -6.16 7.89
N ASP A 20 4.46 -6.81 8.72
CA ASP A 20 4.75 -6.39 10.09
C ASP A 20 6.27 -6.38 10.30
N GLY A 21 6.87 -5.19 10.23
CA GLY A 21 8.32 -5.03 10.21
C GLY A 21 8.96 -5.76 9.03
N THR A 22 9.63 -6.87 9.31
CA THR A 22 10.27 -7.72 8.29
C THR A 22 9.47 -8.98 7.97
N TYR A 23 8.35 -9.18 8.66
CA TYR A 23 7.43 -10.27 8.39
C TYR A 23 6.50 -9.89 7.25
N LEU A 24 6.21 -10.86 6.39
CA LEU A 24 5.36 -10.70 5.21
C LEU A 24 4.49 -11.94 5.12
N ASP A 25 3.18 -11.74 4.98
CA ASP A 25 2.21 -12.83 4.97
C ASP A 25 1.01 -12.50 4.07
N ILE A 26 0.23 -13.52 3.74
CA ILE A 26 -0.94 -13.42 2.87
C ILE A 26 -2.16 -13.90 3.65
N LEU A 27 -3.22 -13.07 3.71
CA LEU A 27 -4.47 -13.42 4.36
C LEU A 27 -5.63 -13.35 3.37
N PRO A 28 -6.61 -14.27 3.41
CA PRO A 28 -7.82 -14.16 2.60
C PRO A 28 -8.66 -12.95 3.04
N THR A 29 -9.27 -12.22 2.10
CA THR A 29 -9.97 -10.96 2.44
C THR A 29 -11.34 -11.14 3.08
N SER A 30 -12.02 -12.29 2.92
CA SER A 30 -13.18 -12.77 3.73
C SER A 30 -14.01 -13.85 3.02
N ASP A 31 -13.88 -14.01 1.71
CA ASP A 31 -14.76 -14.89 0.91
C ASP A 31 -14.06 -16.15 0.34
N LEU A 32 -12.75 -16.28 0.56
CA LEU A 32 -12.00 -17.45 0.13
C LEU A 32 -11.87 -18.45 1.27
N PRO A 33 -11.96 -19.76 1.00
CA PRO A 33 -11.62 -20.76 2.00
C PRO A 33 -10.17 -20.51 2.47
N SER A 34 -10.00 -20.22 3.76
CA SER A 34 -8.70 -19.94 4.40
C SER A 34 -7.66 -21.05 4.23
N ASP A 35 -8.07 -22.22 3.76
CA ASP A 35 -7.28 -23.44 3.85
C ASP A 35 -6.33 -23.65 2.67
N VAL A 36 -6.37 -22.81 1.62
CA VAL A 36 -5.50 -23.00 0.44
C VAL A 36 -4.97 -21.68 -0.11
N ILE A 37 -4.00 -21.08 0.59
CA ILE A 37 -3.09 -20.14 -0.07
C ILE A 37 -2.24 -20.96 -1.05
N PRO A 38 -2.27 -20.65 -2.36
CA PRO A 38 -1.45 -21.39 -3.34
C PRO A 38 0.04 -21.32 -2.98
N GLU A 39 0.70 -22.47 -2.93
CA GLU A 39 2.14 -22.58 -2.64
C GLU A 39 3.00 -21.73 -3.59
N GLU A 40 2.56 -21.61 -4.85
CA GLU A 40 3.17 -20.70 -5.84
C GLU A 40 3.20 -19.24 -5.37
N LEU A 41 2.14 -18.76 -4.72
CA LEU A 41 2.09 -17.38 -4.22
C LEU A 41 3.01 -17.19 -3.02
N MET A 42 3.07 -18.17 -2.11
CA MET A 42 4.01 -18.14 -0.99
C MET A 42 5.45 -18.12 -1.47
N HIS A 43 5.79 -18.94 -2.46
CA HIS A 43 7.13 -18.97 -3.04
C HIS A 43 7.50 -17.65 -3.75
N GLN A 44 6.56 -17.08 -4.52
CA GLN A 44 6.74 -15.76 -5.17
C GLN A 44 6.93 -14.65 -4.13
N LEU A 45 6.21 -14.73 -3.01
CA LEU A 45 6.28 -13.76 -1.92
C LEU A 45 7.64 -13.82 -1.21
N GLU A 46 8.17 -15.02 -0.96
CA GLU A 46 9.51 -15.20 -0.39
C GLU A 46 10.61 -14.71 -1.33
N GLN A 47 10.51 -15.04 -2.63
CA GLN A 47 11.51 -14.67 -3.64
C GLN A 47 11.65 -13.16 -3.80
N HIS A 48 10.54 -12.41 -3.68
CA HIS A 48 10.48 -10.96 -3.86
C HIS A 48 10.27 -10.21 -2.54
N LYS A 49 10.54 -10.85 -1.40
CA LYS A 49 10.25 -10.32 -0.07
C LYS A 49 10.79 -8.90 0.16
N PRO A 50 12.08 -8.57 -0.11
CA PRO A 50 12.58 -7.23 0.20
C PRO A 50 11.94 -6.16 -0.68
N GLU A 51 11.65 -6.44 -1.94
CA GLU A 51 10.99 -5.50 -2.85
C GLU A 51 9.52 -5.29 -2.47
N ILE A 52 8.80 -6.36 -2.07
CA ILE A 52 7.42 -6.27 -1.59
C ILE A 52 7.34 -5.45 -0.30
N LEU A 53 8.22 -5.71 0.67
CA LEU A 53 8.27 -4.93 1.91
C LEU A 53 8.54 -3.45 1.63
N CYS A 54 9.46 -3.15 0.71
CA CYS A 54 9.73 -1.77 0.30
C CYS A 54 8.50 -1.13 -0.36
N ALA A 55 7.80 -1.84 -1.24
CA ALA A 55 6.59 -1.36 -1.90
C ALA A 55 5.44 -1.10 -0.91
N LEU A 56 5.18 -2.04 0.01
CA LEU A 56 4.14 -1.90 1.04
C LEU A 56 4.47 -0.76 2.02
N HIS A 57 5.75 -0.59 2.36
CA HIS A 57 6.17 0.54 3.19
C HIS A 57 5.92 1.88 2.50
N ARG A 58 6.25 2.00 1.21
CA ARG A 58 5.97 3.21 0.41
C ARG A 58 4.46 3.49 0.31
N GLU A 59 3.64 2.48 0.05
CA GLU A 59 2.18 2.60 0.01
C GLU A 59 1.64 3.09 1.37
N THR A 60 2.11 2.50 2.48
CA THR A 60 1.72 2.88 3.84
C THR A 60 2.11 4.33 4.17
N GLU A 61 3.35 4.72 3.88
CA GLU A 61 3.82 6.09 4.12
C GLU A 61 3.06 7.10 3.27
N LEU A 62 2.77 6.78 2.00
CA LEU A 62 1.95 7.62 1.14
C LEU A 62 0.54 7.81 1.72
N VAL A 63 -0.12 6.72 2.11
CA VAL A 63 -1.45 6.77 2.73
C VAL A 63 -1.44 7.66 3.97
N ARG A 64 -0.41 7.50 4.83
CA ARG A 64 -0.23 8.31 6.04
C ARG A 64 -0.08 9.80 5.70
N LEU A 65 0.76 10.14 4.73
CA LEU A 65 1.02 11.53 4.34
C LEU A 65 -0.21 12.18 3.70
N VAL A 66 -0.93 11.45 2.82
CA VAL A 66 -2.19 11.92 2.24
C VAL A 66 -3.20 12.19 3.35
N PHE A 67 -3.39 11.26 4.29
CA PHE A 67 -4.28 11.45 5.44
C PHE A 67 -3.92 12.68 6.26
N LEU A 68 -2.63 12.85 6.59
CA LEU A 68 -2.12 13.97 7.37
C LEU A 68 -2.42 15.31 6.69
N VAL A 69 -2.07 15.45 5.41
CA VAL A 69 -2.26 16.67 4.63
C VAL A 69 -3.75 16.97 4.40
N CYS A 70 -4.55 15.96 4.02
CA CYS A 70 -5.98 16.13 3.78
C CYS A 70 -6.74 16.52 5.05
N ASN A 71 -6.42 15.91 6.20
CA ASN A 71 -7.02 16.29 7.48
C ASN A 71 -6.64 17.70 7.89
N HIS A 72 -5.36 18.06 7.75
CA HIS A 72 -4.91 19.42 8.06
C HIS A 72 -5.65 20.47 7.20
N ARG A 73 -5.92 20.14 5.93
CA ARG A 73 -6.68 20.99 5.01
C ARG A 73 -8.19 20.95 5.21
N GLY A 74 -8.70 20.08 6.09
CA GLY A 74 -10.14 19.94 6.36
C GLY A 74 -10.94 19.40 5.16
N LEU A 75 -10.33 18.55 4.33
CA LEU A 75 -11.00 17.99 3.16
C LEU A 75 -12.19 17.11 3.56
N SER A 76 -13.24 17.13 2.74
CA SER A 76 -14.36 16.22 2.86
C SER A 76 -13.95 14.78 2.57
N LYS A 77 -14.81 13.82 2.96
CA LYS A 77 -14.58 12.40 2.70
C LYS A 77 -14.42 12.09 1.20
N GLN A 78 -15.18 12.77 0.34
CA GLN A 78 -15.10 12.57 -1.11
C GLN A 78 -13.76 13.07 -1.65
N GLU A 79 -13.35 14.29 -1.28
CA GLU A 79 -12.07 14.86 -1.72
C GLU A 79 -10.88 14.03 -1.24
N TYR A 80 -10.94 13.49 -0.01
CA TYR A 80 -9.94 12.55 0.49
C TYR A 80 -9.86 11.29 -0.39
N GLN A 81 -11.00 10.70 -0.75
CA GLN A 81 -11.03 9.49 -1.59
C GLN A 81 -10.48 9.75 -2.99
N GLU A 82 -10.83 10.87 -3.61
CA GLU A 82 -10.31 11.27 -4.92
C GLU A 82 -8.79 11.53 -4.86
N THR A 83 -8.33 12.24 -3.83
CA THR A 83 -6.91 12.52 -3.60
C THR A 83 -6.13 11.23 -3.40
N MET A 84 -6.64 10.30 -2.59
CA MET A 84 -6.01 9.01 -2.33
C MET A 84 -5.93 8.15 -3.61
N ALA A 85 -7.02 8.07 -4.37
CA ALA A 85 -7.04 7.31 -5.63
C ALA A 85 -6.04 7.87 -6.65
N SER A 86 -5.95 9.19 -6.76
CA SER A 86 -4.96 9.86 -7.61
C SER A 86 -3.53 9.57 -7.13
N ALA A 87 -3.27 9.68 -5.83
CA ALA A 87 -1.94 9.45 -5.26
C ALA A 87 -1.44 8.02 -5.47
N LEU A 88 -2.34 7.02 -5.34
CA LEU A 88 -2.01 5.62 -5.54
C LEU A 88 -1.74 5.25 -7.01
N THR A 89 -2.15 6.08 -7.97
CA THR A 89 -1.90 5.84 -9.40
C THR A 89 -0.44 6.14 -9.77
N ASP A 90 0.19 7.12 -9.12
CA ASP A 90 1.61 7.46 -9.31
C ASP A 90 2.30 7.56 -7.93
N GLN A 91 2.49 6.40 -7.30
CA GLN A 91 2.96 6.33 -5.92
C GLN A 91 4.33 7.01 -5.72
N SER A 92 5.25 6.84 -6.68
CA SER A 92 6.61 7.36 -6.58
C SER A 92 6.65 8.87 -6.55
N ASN A 93 5.94 9.54 -7.47
CA ASN A 93 5.89 11.00 -7.49
C ASN A 93 5.02 11.55 -6.35
N SER A 94 3.89 10.90 -6.07
CA SER A 94 2.97 11.33 -5.01
C SER A 94 3.62 11.29 -3.63
N LEU A 95 4.46 10.30 -3.34
CA LEU A 95 5.16 10.20 -2.06
C LEU A 95 6.05 11.42 -1.80
N ILE A 96 6.81 11.85 -2.82
CA ILE A 96 7.68 13.03 -2.72
C ILE A 96 6.84 14.30 -2.54
N GLN A 97 5.77 14.45 -3.33
CA GLN A 97 4.90 15.63 -3.25
C GLN A 97 4.22 15.76 -1.89
N PHE A 98 3.62 14.69 -1.38
CA PHE A 98 2.94 14.72 -0.09
C PHE A 98 3.91 14.85 1.08
N ALA A 99 5.13 14.29 1.00
CA ALA A 99 6.18 14.54 1.99
C ALA A 99 6.59 16.02 2.01
N THR A 100 6.74 16.64 0.83
CA THR A 100 7.06 18.07 0.70
C THR A 100 5.95 18.93 1.31
N TYR A 101 4.69 18.66 0.95
CA TYR A 101 3.55 19.39 1.52
C TYR A 101 3.43 19.23 3.03
N ALA A 102 3.62 18.02 3.55
CA ALA A 102 3.56 17.78 5.00
C ALA A 102 4.66 18.57 5.74
N ASN A 103 5.87 18.61 5.19
CA ASN A 103 6.98 19.39 5.74
C ASN A 103 6.72 20.91 5.69
N GLU A 104 6.22 21.43 4.56
CA GLU A 104 5.85 22.86 4.41
C GLU A 104 4.76 23.30 5.39
N LEU A 105 3.87 22.38 5.76
CA LEU A 105 2.81 22.61 6.75
C LEU A 105 3.26 22.38 8.20
N GLY A 106 4.51 21.95 8.43
CA GLY A 106 5.05 21.65 9.77
C GLY A 106 4.44 20.42 10.44
N LEU A 107 4.11 19.39 9.64
CA LEU A 107 3.44 18.17 10.10
C LEU A 107 4.38 16.96 10.25
N LEU A 108 5.66 17.11 9.90
CA LEU A 108 6.75 16.13 10.04
C LEU A 108 7.84 16.72 10.94
#